data_AF-A0A973FUB8-F1
#
_entry.id   AF-A0A973FUB8-F1
#
_cell.length_a   1.000
_cell.length_b   1.000
_cell.length_c   1.000
_cell.angle_alpha   90.00
_cell.angle_beta   90.00
_cell.angle_gamma   90.00
#
_symmetry.space_group_name_H-M   'P 1'
#
loop_
_entity.id
_entity.type
_entity.pdbx_description
1 polymer ?
#
loop_
_entity_poly.entity_id
_entity_poly.type
_entity_poly.pdbx_seq_one_letter_code
_entity_poly.pdbx_strand_id
1 'polypeptide(L)'
;MTTTSALRKLLITGMIASLLAIVSGGFVSATDSAAACTAWPLCSEALANLLSVPIWLSIAHRALVLIALVIVVLSAFIAWQRRDADPWLRWPLLATPLLIGLLSALGGLMVMLQLYKLVDLWHLALALLVLSSQVVPLVALYQPQATPPARMGARAASEARHLRALAWWSAGGVGVMVLALSARGLSATGLQAASGLPINAGGALAISAMLSGGMLWRLRQLRKGDMLLL
;
A
#
# COMPACT_ATOMS: atom_id res chain seq x y z
N MET A 1 -15.44 -13.66 -21.50
CA MET A 1 -14.07 -14.10 -21.13
C MET A 1 -13.00 -13.02 -21.34
N THR A 2 -13.09 -12.16 -22.37
CA THR A 2 -12.10 -11.12 -22.71
C THR A 2 -11.92 -9.99 -21.67
N THR A 3 -12.98 -9.61 -20.97
CA THR A 3 -12.92 -8.50 -19.99
C THR A 3 -12.17 -8.86 -18.70
N THR A 4 -12.08 -10.15 -18.33
CA THR A 4 -11.36 -10.58 -17.12
C THR A 4 -9.86 -10.59 -17.37
N SER A 5 -9.43 -11.02 -18.56
CA SER A 5 -8.02 -10.97 -18.95
C SER A 5 -7.54 -9.53 -19.15
N ALA A 6 -8.38 -8.64 -19.68
CA ALA A 6 -8.08 -7.21 -19.77
C ALA A 6 -7.91 -6.56 -18.39
N LEU A 7 -8.85 -6.79 -17.47
CA LEU A 7 -8.74 -6.28 -16.09
C LEU A 7 -7.49 -6.80 -15.39
N ARG A 8 -7.19 -8.11 -15.51
CA ARG A 8 -5.99 -8.72 -14.93
C ARG A 8 -4.71 -8.05 -15.45
N LYS A 9 -4.60 -7.81 -16.76
CA LYS A 9 -3.46 -7.10 -17.35
C LYS A 9 -3.33 -5.69 -16.77
N LEU A 10 -4.43 -4.93 -16.69
CA LEU A 10 -4.44 -3.58 -16.12
C LEU A 10 -4.04 -3.55 -14.65
N LEU A 11 -4.46 -4.53 -13.84
CA LEU A 11 -4.06 -4.62 -12.44
C LEU A 11 -2.57 -4.94 -12.28
N ILE A 12 -2.02 -5.82 -13.12
CA ILE A 12 -0.58 -6.12 -13.12
C ILE A 12 0.22 -4.89 -13.55
N THR A 13 -0.14 -4.25 -14.67
CA THR A 13 0.56 -3.05 -15.14
C THR A 13 0.41 -1.91 -14.14
N GLY A 14 -0.76 -1.77 -13.51
CA GLY A 14 -1.02 -0.79 -12.46
C GLY A 14 -0.16 -1.03 -11.23
N MET A 15 -0.07 -2.28 -10.75
CA MET A 15 0.81 -2.66 -9.64
C MET A 15 2.27 -2.29 -9.92
N ILE A 16 2.77 -2.62 -11.11
CA ILE A 16 4.14 -2.29 -11.53
C ILE A 16 4.34 -0.77 -11.59
N ALA A 17 3.42 -0.04 -12.21
CA ALA A 17 3.49 1.42 -12.31
C ALA A 17 3.49 2.08 -10.92
N SER A 18 2.62 1.64 -10.02
CA SER A 18 2.56 2.11 -8.63
C SER A 18 3.86 1.82 -7.87
N LEU A 19 4.46 0.64 -8.04
CA LEU A 19 5.76 0.31 -7.43
C LEU A 19 6.89 1.21 -7.97
N LEU A 20 6.95 1.44 -9.28
CA LEU A 20 7.92 2.36 -9.88
C LEU A 20 7.73 3.80 -9.38
N ALA A 21 6.48 4.25 -9.22
CA ALA A 21 6.17 5.55 -8.64
C ALA A 21 6.63 5.64 -7.18
N ILE A 22 6.40 4.62 -6.36
CA ILE A 22 6.86 4.57 -4.96
C ILE A 22 8.38 4.61 -4.87
N VAL A 23 9.07 3.77 -5.66
CA VAL A 23 10.55 3.72 -5.67
C VAL A 23 11.13 5.06 -6.12
N SER A 24 10.64 5.61 -7.23
CA SER A 24 11.10 6.93 -7.71
C SER A 24 10.79 8.05 -6.72
N GLY A 25 9.66 8.01 -6.00
CA GLY A 25 9.34 8.94 -4.94
C GLY A 25 10.34 8.86 -3.79
N GLY A 26 10.73 7.65 -3.38
CA GLY A 26 11.81 7.45 -2.41
C GLY A 26 13.14 8.03 -2.85
N PHE A 27 13.50 7.94 -4.13
CA PHE A 27 14.69 8.60 -4.69
C PHE A 27 14.57 10.14 -4.65
N VAL A 28 13.40 10.70 -4.99
CA VAL A 28 13.15 12.15 -4.93
C VAL A 28 13.28 12.66 -3.49
N SER A 29 12.71 11.96 -2.51
CA SER A 29 12.82 12.31 -1.09
C SER A 29 14.25 12.14 -0.56
N ALA A 30 14.96 11.07 -0.95
CA ALA A 30 16.34 10.82 -0.51
C ALA A 30 17.37 11.81 -1.08
N THR A 31 17.08 12.41 -2.25
CA THR A 31 17.96 13.39 -2.91
C THR A 31 17.55 14.83 -2.66
N ASP A 32 16.55 15.06 -1.79
CA ASP A 32 15.92 16.38 -1.56
C ASP A 32 15.43 17.07 -2.86
N SER A 33 15.21 16.28 -3.93
CA SER A 33 14.79 16.78 -5.25
C SER A 33 13.33 17.27 -5.26
N ALA A 34 12.56 16.95 -4.22
CA ALA A 34 11.17 17.40 -4.06
C ALA A 34 11.04 18.92 -4.08
N ALA A 35 12.06 19.64 -3.59
CA ALA A 35 12.10 21.10 -3.54
C ALA A 35 12.57 21.74 -4.86
N ALA A 36 12.97 20.96 -5.87
CA ALA A 36 13.51 21.47 -7.12
C ALA A 36 12.45 22.14 -8.04
N CYS A 37 11.16 21.86 -7.81
CA CYS A 37 10.05 22.44 -8.57
C CYS A 37 9.12 23.18 -7.61
N THR A 38 9.00 24.50 -7.74
CA THR A 38 8.11 25.32 -6.89
C THR A 38 6.65 25.31 -7.37
N ALA A 39 6.40 24.88 -8.60
CA ALA A 39 5.07 24.75 -9.18
C ALA A 39 4.59 23.29 -9.29
N TRP A 40 3.28 23.11 -9.19
CA TRP A 40 2.55 21.85 -9.40
C TRP A 40 1.23 22.16 -10.11
N PRO A 41 0.80 21.39 -11.14
CA PRO A 41 1.36 20.12 -11.62
C PRO A 41 2.54 20.27 -12.60
N LEU A 42 2.62 21.40 -13.32
CA LEU A 42 3.71 21.71 -14.25
C LEU A 42 4.90 22.26 -13.48
N CYS A 43 6.11 21.74 -13.73
CA CYS A 43 7.35 22.29 -13.19
C CYS A 43 7.85 23.40 -14.13
N SER A 44 7.66 24.67 -13.74
CA SER A 44 8.03 25.85 -14.54
C SER A 44 9.53 25.96 -14.81
N GLU A 45 10.35 25.41 -13.91
CA GLU A 45 11.80 25.50 -13.88
C GLU A 45 12.45 24.52 -14.87
N ALA A 46 11.68 23.57 -15.41
CA ALA A 46 12.13 22.62 -16.41
C ALA A 46 12.66 23.31 -17.67
N LEU A 47 12.04 24.42 -18.09
CA LEU A 47 12.46 25.16 -19.27
C LEU A 47 13.69 26.05 -19.00
N ALA A 48 13.85 26.49 -17.75
CA ALA A 48 14.96 27.34 -17.35
C ALA A 48 16.26 26.56 -17.11
N ASN A 49 16.18 25.32 -16.60
CA ASN A 49 17.36 24.54 -16.18
C ASN A 49 17.32 23.09 -16.70
N LEU A 50 17.42 22.95 -18.02
CA LEU A 50 17.36 21.66 -18.74
C LEU A 50 18.45 20.65 -18.38
N LEU A 51 19.56 21.05 -17.74
CA LEU A 51 20.64 20.13 -17.33
C LEU A 51 20.56 19.69 -15.87
N SER A 52 19.57 20.17 -15.12
CA SER A 52 19.48 19.90 -13.68
C SER A 52 18.85 18.52 -13.40
N VAL A 53 19.65 17.62 -12.86
CA VAL A 53 19.21 16.25 -12.48
C VAL A 53 18.04 16.25 -11.49
N PRO A 54 18.01 17.11 -10.44
CA PRO A 54 16.90 17.12 -9.47
C PRO A 54 15.53 17.46 -10.09
N ILE A 55 15.50 18.38 -11.07
CA ILE A 55 14.27 18.75 -11.78
C ILE A 55 13.76 17.56 -12.61
N TRP A 56 14.65 16.92 -13.38
CA TRP A 56 14.27 15.77 -14.19
C TRP A 56 13.81 14.58 -13.35
N LEU A 57 14.40 14.36 -12.18
CA LEU A 57 13.97 13.31 -11.26
C LEU A 57 12.54 13.57 -10.74
N SER A 58 12.26 14.80 -10.35
CA SER A 58 10.91 15.22 -9.92
C SER A 58 9.87 15.14 -11.04
N ILE A 59 10.23 15.52 -12.27
CA ILE A 59 9.36 15.37 -13.44
C ILE A 59 9.12 13.89 -13.76
N ALA A 60 10.15 13.06 -13.74
CA ALA A 60 10.04 11.63 -14.00
C ALA A 60 9.12 10.94 -12.99
N HIS A 61 9.23 11.27 -11.69
CA HIS A 61 8.31 10.79 -10.68
C HIS A 61 6.86 11.21 -10.96
N ARG A 62 6.62 12.50 -11.27
CA ARG A 62 5.28 13.00 -11.63
C ARG A 62 4.70 12.29 -12.86
N ALA A 63 5.53 12.00 -13.86
CA ALA A 63 5.13 11.24 -15.05
C ALA A 63 4.71 9.80 -14.71
N LEU A 64 5.47 9.12 -13.82
CA LEU A 64 5.11 7.79 -13.34
C LEU A 64 3.79 7.79 -12.57
N VAL A 65 3.55 8.79 -11.71
CA VAL A 65 2.28 8.97 -11.01
C VAL A 65 1.12 9.18 -11.98
N LEU A 66 1.32 9.97 -13.05
CA LEU A 66 0.30 10.18 -14.09
C LEU A 66 -0.02 8.89 -14.85
N ILE A 67 0.99 8.09 -15.20
CA ILE A 67 0.79 6.78 -15.84
C ILE A 67 0.00 5.85 -14.92
N ALA A 68 0.37 5.79 -13.64
CA ALA A 68 -0.35 4.99 -12.64
C ALA A 68 -1.81 5.45 -12.51
N LEU A 69 -2.07 6.76 -12.48
CA LEU A 69 -3.41 7.34 -12.46
C LEU A 69 -4.27 6.89 -13.64
N VAL A 70 -3.74 6.98 -14.86
CA VAL A 70 -4.47 6.54 -16.07
C VAL A 70 -4.84 5.06 -15.98
N ILE A 71 -3.89 4.20 -15.58
CA ILE A 71 -4.13 2.76 -15.46
C ILE A 71 -5.19 2.45 -14.39
N VAL A 72 -5.11 3.13 -13.25
CA VAL A 72 -6.07 3.02 -12.14
C VAL A 72 -7.47 3.46 -12.57
N VAL A 73 -7.60 4.57 -13.29
CA VAL A 73 -8.90 5.05 -13.77
C VAL A 73 -9.51 4.05 -14.76
N LEU A 74 -8.69 3.48 -15.66
CA LEU A 74 -9.13 2.45 -16.59
C LEU A 74 -9.57 1.17 -15.86
N SER A 75 -8.84 0.73 -14.83
CA SER A 75 -9.22 -0.46 -14.04
C SER A 75 -10.52 -0.23 -13.26
N ALA A 76 -10.69 0.96 -12.67
CA ALA A 76 -11.92 1.39 -12.01
C ALA A 76 -13.12 1.43 -12.97
N PHE A 77 -12.91 1.96 -14.18
CA PHE A 77 -13.96 2.02 -15.21
C PHE A 77 -14.43 0.62 -15.63
N ILE A 78 -13.51 -0.33 -15.85
CA ILE A 78 -13.88 -1.72 -16.14
C ILE A 78 -14.58 -2.38 -14.94
N ALA A 79 -14.14 -2.09 -13.71
CA ALA A 79 -14.79 -2.59 -12.50
C ALA A 79 -16.21 -2.02 -12.31
N TRP A 80 -16.45 -0.78 -12.74
CA TRP A 80 -17.79 -0.17 -12.72
C TRP A 80 -18.73 -0.91 -13.67
N GLN A 81 -18.31 -1.16 -14.91
CA GLN A 81 -19.12 -1.88 -15.90
C GLN A 81 -19.54 -3.28 -15.43
N ARG A 82 -18.73 -3.91 -14.57
CA ARG A 82 -18.97 -5.25 -14.02
C ARG A 82 -19.86 -5.21 -12.78
N ARG A 83 -21.14 -4.88 -12.96
CA ARG A 83 -22.09 -4.79 -11.83
C ARG A 83 -22.33 -6.11 -11.09
N ASP A 84 -22.10 -7.24 -11.77
CA ASP A 84 -22.32 -8.57 -11.20
C ASP A 84 -21.09 -9.14 -10.47
N ALA A 85 -19.95 -8.44 -10.48
CA ALA A 85 -18.76 -8.90 -9.77
C ALA A 85 -18.90 -8.68 -8.25
N ASP A 86 -18.22 -9.54 -7.48
CA ASP A 86 -18.20 -9.51 -6.02
C ASP A 86 -17.85 -8.08 -5.51
N PRO A 87 -18.64 -7.50 -4.58
CA PRO A 87 -18.34 -6.21 -3.96
C PRO A 87 -16.91 -6.11 -3.44
N TRP A 88 -16.33 -7.22 -2.95
CA TRP A 88 -14.95 -7.25 -2.43
C TRP A 88 -13.88 -7.00 -3.50
N LEU A 89 -14.20 -7.26 -4.78
CA LEU A 89 -13.35 -6.95 -5.92
C LEU A 89 -13.55 -5.51 -6.39
N ARG A 90 -14.80 -5.03 -6.38
CA ARG A 90 -15.20 -3.78 -7.03
C ARG A 90 -14.90 -2.55 -6.18
N TRP A 91 -15.24 -2.57 -4.89
CA TRP A 91 -15.10 -1.40 -4.02
C TRP A 91 -13.66 -0.89 -3.91
N PRO A 92 -12.63 -1.75 -3.74
CA PRO A 92 -11.24 -1.29 -3.71
C PRO A 92 -10.85 -0.57 -5.00
N LEU A 93 -11.21 -1.12 -6.17
CA LEU A 93 -10.88 -0.55 -7.48
C LEU A 93 -11.61 0.76 -7.75
N LEU A 94 -12.86 0.90 -7.31
CA LEU A 94 -13.61 2.14 -7.43
C LEU A 94 -13.09 3.23 -6.49
N ALA A 95 -12.52 2.87 -5.35
CA ALA A 95 -11.90 3.80 -4.41
C ALA A 95 -10.52 4.28 -4.87
N THR A 96 -9.79 3.49 -5.67
CA THR A 96 -8.41 3.81 -6.07
C THR A 96 -8.24 5.17 -6.76
N PRO A 97 -9.09 5.60 -7.73
CA PRO A 97 -9.00 6.92 -8.35
C PRO A 97 -9.10 8.08 -7.35
N LEU A 98 -9.97 7.92 -6.34
CA LEU A 98 -10.11 8.91 -5.27
C LEU A 98 -8.85 8.96 -4.40
N LEU A 99 -8.29 7.80 -4.05
CA LEU A 99 -7.07 7.68 -3.25
C LEU A 99 -5.86 8.33 -3.93
N ILE A 100 -5.67 8.08 -5.24
CA ILE A 100 -4.56 8.68 -5.99
C ILE A 100 -4.79 10.18 -6.28
N GLY A 101 -6.05 10.62 -6.35
CA GLY A 101 -6.41 12.04 -6.39
C GLY A 101 -6.04 12.75 -5.09
N LEU A 102 -6.38 12.15 -3.94
CA LEU A 102 -5.98 12.65 -2.62
C LEU A 102 -4.45 12.65 -2.46
N LEU A 103 -3.78 11.59 -2.89
CA LEU A 103 -2.33 11.52 -2.94
C LEU A 103 -1.75 12.70 -3.73
N SER A 104 -2.24 12.92 -4.96
CA SER A 104 -1.78 14.01 -5.83
C SER A 104 -2.01 15.40 -5.21
N ALA A 105 -3.15 15.61 -4.53
CA ALA A 105 -3.44 16.84 -3.80
C ALA A 105 -2.48 17.06 -2.62
N LEU A 106 -2.18 16.00 -1.84
CA LEU A 106 -1.16 16.06 -0.79
C LEU A 106 0.22 16.39 -1.39
N GLY A 107 0.54 15.85 -2.56
CA GLY A 107 1.79 16.12 -3.29
C GLY A 107 1.93 17.59 -3.67
N GLY A 108 0.87 18.18 -4.23
CA GLY A 108 0.82 19.61 -4.51
C GLY A 108 0.91 20.46 -3.24
N LEU A 109 0.23 20.04 -2.16
CA LEU A 109 0.27 20.74 -0.87
C LEU A 109 1.68 20.76 -0.27
N MET A 110 2.44 19.66 -0.39
CA MET A 110 3.84 19.59 0.05
C MET A 110 4.72 20.64 -0.63
N VAL A 111 4.54 20.83 -1.93
CA VAL A 111 5.28 21.83 -2.72
C VAL A 111 4.88 23.24 -2.31
N MET A 112 3.58 23.51 -2.16
CA MET A 112 3.08 24.84 -1.83
C MET A 112 3.45 25.29 -0.41
N LEU A 113 3.39 24.36 0.56
CA LEU A 113 3.71 24.66 1.96
C LEU A 113 5.18 24.41 2.33
N GLN A 114 5.99 23.88 1.41
CA GLN A 114 7.39 23.50 1.66
C GLN A 114 7.54 22.51 2.84
N LEU A 115 6.52 21.69 3.10
CA LEU A 115 6.45 20.74 4.23
C LEU A 115 6.88 19.32 3.84
N TYR A 116 7.99 19.19 3.11
CA TYR A 116 8.42 17.92 2.52
C TYR A 116 8.58 16.81 3.57
N LYS A 117 9.29 17.07 4.68
CA LYS A 117 9.59 16.02 5.68
C LYS A 117 8.38 15.61 6.54
N LEU A 118 7.43 16.52 6.77
CA LEU A 118 6.31 16.27 7.69
C LEU A 118 5.19 15.46 7.03
N VAL A 119 4.97 15.70 5.73
CA VAL A 119 3.83 15.12 4.98
C VAL A 119 4.25 13.89 4.16
N ASP A 120 5.55 13.67 3.93
CA ASP A 120 6.08 12.52 3.18
C ASP A 120 5.60 11.17 3.71
N LEU A 121 5.47 11.01 5.04
CA LEU A 121 4.95 9.79 5.65
C LEU A 121 3.49 9.50 5.27
N TRP A 122 2.63 10.52 5.32
CA TRP A 122 1.23 10.40 4.91
C TRP A 122 1.11 10.14 3.40
N HIS A 123 2.00 10.77 2.63
CA HIS A 123 2.08 10.56 1.19
C HIS A 123 2.45 9.11 0.85
N LEU A 124 3.47 8.56 1.50
CA LEU A 124 3.87 7.16 1.33
C LEU A 124 2.77 6.19 1.79
N ALA A 125 2.12 6.46 2.92
CA ALA A 125 1.02 5.63 3.42
C ALA A 125 -0.14 5.54 2.42
N LEU A 126 -0.53 6.68 1.81
CA LEU A 126 -1.56 6.72 0.77
C LEU A 126 -1.09 6.00 -0.50
N ALA A 127 0.16 6.14 -0.90
CA ALA A 127 0.71 5.44 -2.07
C ALA A 127 0.66 3.91 -1.89
N LEU A 128 0.96 3.41 -0.68
CA LEU A 128 0.85 1.98 -0.36
C LEU A 128 -0.60 1.50 -0.28
N LEU A 129 -1.54 2.36 0.11
CA LEU A 129 -2.96 2.05 0.08
C LEU A 129 -3.47 1.92 -1.36
N VAL A 130 -3.04 2.81 -2.27
CA VAL A 130 -3.29 2.70 -3.71
C VAL A 130 -2.75 1.38 -4.25
N LEU A 131 -1.51 1.03 -3.95
CA LEU A 131 -0.92 -0.26 -4.34
C LEU A 131 -1.75 -1.45 -3.82
N SER A 132 -2.10 -1.42 -2.54
CA SER A 132 -2.89 -2.48 -1.88
C SER A 132 -4.27 -2.65 -2.52
N SER A 133 -4.91 -1.55 -2.92
CA SER A 133 -6.21 -1.57 -3.60
C SER A 133 -6.17 -2.23 -5.00
N GLN A 134 -4.99 -2.36 -5.61
CA GLN A 134 -4.80 -3.10 -6.87
C GLN A 134 -4.42 -4.56 -6.61
N VAL A 135 -3.55 -4.82 -5.62
CA VAL A 135 -3.04 -6.17 -5.30
C VAL A 135 -4.14 -7.06 -4.74
N VAL A 136 -5.00 -6.57 -3.84
CA VAL A 136 -6.06 -7.39 -3.23
C VAL A 136 -7.04 -7.95 -4.28
N PRO A 137 -7.60 -7.13 -5.20
CA PRO A 137 -8.41 -7.62 -6.31
C PRO A 137 -7.66 -8.55 -7.26
N LEU A 138 -6.39 -8.27 -7.52
CA LEU A 138 -5.55 -9.12 -8.38
C LEU A 138 -5.43 -10.53 -7.80
N VAL A 139 -5.08 -10.65 -6.51
CA VAL A 139 -4.98 -11.94 -5.82
C VAL A 139 -6.34 -12.67 -5.82
N ALA A 140 -7.43 -11.96 -5.57
CA ALA A 140 -8.78 -12.54 -5.62
C ALA A 140 -9.12 -13.14 -7.00
N LEU A 141 -8.65 -12.52 -8.10
CA LEU A 141 -8.83 -13.02 -9.47
C LEU A 141 -7.95 -14.24 -9.81
N TYR A 142 -6.92 -14.54 -9.02
CA TYR A 142 -6.03 -15.70 -9.20
C TYR A 142 -6.37 -16.86 -8.25
N GLN A 143 -7.16 -16.63 -7.21
CA GLN A 143 -7.66 -17.72 -6.38
C GLN A 143 -8.55 -18.63 -7.24
N PRO A 144 -8.27 -19.94 -7.31
CA PRO A 144 -9.17 -20.88 -7.93
C PRO A 144 -10.54 -20.74 -7.26
N GLN A 145 -11.60 -20.49 -8.05
CA GLN A 145 -12.95 -20.69 -7.53
C GLN A 145 -13.01 -22.15 -7.13
N ALA A 146 -13.04 -22.44 -5.83
CA ALA A 146 -13.30 -23.77 -5.36
C ALA A 146 -14.67 -24.15 -5.92
N THR A 147 -14.71 -24.98 -6.96
CA THR A 147 -15.91 -25.72 -7.35
C THR A 147 -16.41 -26.32 -6.06
N PRO A 148 -17.61 -26.02 -5.54
CA PRO A 148 -18.05 -26.58 -4.28
C PRO A 148 -18.04 -28.10 -4.46
N PRO A 149 -17.14 -28.88 -3.83
CA PRO A 149 -17.42 -30.30 -3.72
C PRO A 149 -18.74 -30.39 -2.99
N ALA A 150 -19.66 -31.18 -3.53
CA ALA A 150 -20.80 -31.65 -2.77
C ALA A 150 -20.25 -32.16 -1.42
N ARG A 151 -20.52 -31.42 -0.34
CA ARG A 151 -19.89 -31.50 0.99
C ARG A 151 -18.44 -31.00 1.06
N MET A 152 -18.24 -29.68 1.14
CA MET A 152 -16.99 -29.14 1.68
C MET A 152 -16.83 -29.56 3.15
N GLY A 153 -15.88 -30.45 3.43
CA GLY A 153 -15.47 -30.77 4.79
C GLY A 153 -14.94 -29.52 5.50
N ALA A 154 -15.19 -29.42 6.81
CA ALA A 154 -14.84 -28.28 7.67
C ALA A 154 -13.37 -27.79 7.52
N ARG A 155 -12.47 -28.65 7.01
CA ARG A 155 -11.06 -28.36 6.70
C ARG A 155 -10.89 -27.33 5.56
N ALA A 156 -11.66 -27.40 4.48
CA ALA A 156 -11.55 -26.45 3.36
C ALA A 156 -12.05 -25.05 3.73
N ALA A 157 -13.14 -24.97 4.50
CA ALA A 157 -13.63 -23.71 5.07
C ALA A 157 -12.69 -23.14 6.14
N SER A 158 -11.92 -24.00 6.82
CA SER A 158 -10.85 -23.61 7.73
C SER A 158 -9.65 -23.02 6.98
N GLU A 159 -9.18 -23.68 5.92
CA GLU A 159 -8.06 -23.20 5.10
C GLU A 159 -8.37 -21.88 4.39
N ALA A 160 -9.59 -21.69 3.87
CA ALA A 160 -10.00 -20.42 3.27
C ALA A 160 -10.02 -19.26 4.29
N ARG A 161 -10.39 -19.54 5.55
CA ARG A 161 -10.32 -18.57 6.65
C ARG A 161 -8.89 -18.31 7.09
N HIS A 162 -8.01 -19.31 7.06
CA HIS A 162 -6.58 -19.18 7.33
C HIS A 162 -5.86 -18.35 6.27
N LEU A 163 -6.15 -18.54 4.98
CA LEU A 163 -5.56 -17.77 3.88
C LEU A 163 -6.07 -16.32 3.86
N ARG A 164 -7.36 -16.12 4.14
CA ARG A 164 -7.93 -14.76 4.34
C ARG A 164 -7.31 -14.07 5.53
N ALA A 165 -7.10 -14.77 6.64
CA ALA A 165 -6.36 -14.23 7.77
C ALA A 165 -4.93 -13.86 7.33
N LEU A 166 -4.17 -14.77 6.72
CA LEU A 166 -2.78 -14.54 6.29
C LEU A 166 -2.64 -13.33 5.34
N ALA A 167 -3.62 -13.10 4.45
CA ALA A 167 -3.66 -11.91 3.60
C ALA A 167 -3.94 -10.61 4.36
N TRP A 168 -4.79 -10.66 5.40
CA TRP A 168 -4.98 -9.54 6.33
C TRP A 168 -3.74 -9.32 7.22
N TRP A 169 -3.02 -10.38 7.57
CA TRP A 169 -1.77 -10.33 8.32
C TRP A 169 -0.61 -9.74 7.50
N SER A 170 -0.52 -10.01 6.20
CA SER A 170 0.49 -9.37 5.34
C SER A 170 0.17 -7.89 5.11
N ALA A 171 -1.10 -7.52 4.93
CA ALA A 171 -1.52 -6.12 4.86
C ALA A 171 -1.24 -5.35 6.17
N GLY A 172 -1.49 -5.97 7.33
CA GLY A 172 -1.15 -5.42 8.63
C GLY A 172 0.37 -5.35 8.88
N GLY A 173 1.12 -6.37 8.47
CA GLY A 173 2.58 -6.43 8.60
C GLY A 173 3.30 -5.37 7.77
N VAL A 174 2.81 -5.08 6.55
CA VAL A 174 3.29 -3.96 5.75
C VAL A 174 2.98 -2.63 6.43
N GLY A 175 1.78 -2.46 7.00
CA GLY A 175 1.43 -1.26 7.79
C GLY A 175 2.33 -1.04 9.02
N VAL A 176 2.66 -2.11 9.75
CA VAL A 176 3.56 -2.05 10.92
C VAL A 176 5.00 -1.80 10.52
N MET A 177 5.49 -2.41 9.43
CA MET A 177 6.83 -2.15 8.91
C MET A 177 6.98 -0.70 8.47
N VAL A 178 5.95 -0.14 7.82
CA VAL A 178 5.90 1.28 7.40
C VAL A 178 5.88 2.21 8.62
N LEU A 179 5.09 1.91 9.65
CA LEU A 179 5.08 2.67 10.91
C LEU A 179 6.41 2.56 11.68
N ALA A 180 7.06 1.40 11.66
CA ALA A 180 8.36 1.18 12.30
C ALA A 180 9.51 1.89 11.56
N LEU A 181 9.45 1.95 10.23
CA LEU A 181 10.38 2.74 9.41
C LEU A 181 10.12 4.25 9.58
N SER A 182 8.86 4.65 9.77
CA SER A 182 8.47 6.03 10.12
C SER A 182 9.03 6.47 11.47
N ALA A 183 9.17 5.55 12.43
CA ALA A 183 9.78 5.82 13.73
C ALA A 183 11.30 6.03 13.67
N ARG A 184 11.96 5.65 12.57
CA ARG A 184 13.39 5.93 12.32
C ARG A 184 13.64 7.29 11.68
N GLY A 185 12.60 7.98 11.20
CA GLY A 185 12.71 9.29 10.53
C GLY A 185 12.85 10.50 11.46
N LEU A 186 12.81 10.31 12.79
CA LEU A 186 12.91 11.38 13.80
C LEU A 186 14.20 11.30 14.66
N SER A 187 15.28 10.70 14.15
CA SER A 187 16.61 10.81 14.79
C SER A 187 17.36 12.03 14.26
N ALA A 188 16.84 13.24 14.51
CA ALA A 188 17.60 14.49 14.40
C ALA A 188 17.00 15.60 15.28
N THR A 189 16.65 15.30 16.53
CA THR A 189 16.54 16.32 17.58
C THR A 189 17.24 15.78 18.82
N GLY A 190 18.25 16.51 19.30
CA GLY A 190 19.33 16.09 20.20
C GLY A 190 18.96 15.70 21.64
N LEU A 191 17.89 14.92 21.84
CA LEU A 191 17.46 14.38 23.14
C LEU A 191 17.75 12.88 23.31
N GLN A 192 18.56 12.27 22.43
CA GLN A 192 18.92 10.83 22.51
C GLN A 192 20.21 10.56 23.32
N ALA A 193 20.95 11.61 23.72
CA ALA A 193 22.23 11.43 24.38
C ALA A 193 22.15 11.10 25.89
N ALA A 194 20.98 11.17 26.52
CA ALA A 194 20.90 11.19 28.00
C ALA A 194 20.43 9.88 28.68
N SER A 195 19.79 8.93 27.98
CA SER A 195 19.19 7.77 28.67
C SER A 195 19.47 6.39 28.05
N GLY A 196 20.11 6.29 26.88
CA GLY A 196 20.55 5.02 26.30
C GLY A 196 19.44 3.97 26.05
N LEU A 197 18.18 4.32 26.25
CA LEU A 197 17.03 3.42 26.13
C LEU A 197 15.97 4.07 25.22
N PRO A 198 15.55 3.42 24.13
CA PRO A 198 14.48 3.92 23.29
C PRO A 198 13.15 3.88 24.07
N ILE A 199 12.58 5.05 24.35
CA ILE A 199 11.34 5.29 25.14
C ILE A 199 10.08 4.78 24.40
N ASN A 200 10.24 4.16 23.24
CA ASN A 200 9.20 3.85 22.27
C ASN A 200 9.17 2.36 21.87
N ALA A 201 9.89 1.49 22.60
CA ALA A 201 9.75 0.03 22.47
C ALA A 201 8.44 -0.51 23.09
N GLY A 202 7.77 0.25 23.96
CA GLY A 202 6.58 -0.21 24.70
C GLY A 202 5.40 -0.58 23.81
N GLY A 203 5.09 0.23 22.79
CA GLY A 203 3.95 -0.02 21.89
C GLY A 203 4.19 -1.19 20.94
N ALA A 204 5.40 -1.29 20.37
CA ALA A 204 5.77 -2.38 19.49
C ALA A 204 5.84 -3.72 20.26
N LEU A 205 6.38 -3.72 21.48
CA LEU A 205 6.44 -4.91 22.34
C LEU A 205 5.06 -5.31 22.87
N ALA A 206 4.21 -4.35 23.25
CA ALA A 206 2.84 -4.63 23.69
C ALA A 206 2.02 -5.28 22.56
N ILE A 207 2.16 -4.80 21.32
CA ILE A 207 1.43 -5.34 20.17
C ILE A 207 2.04 -6.67 19.72
N SER A 208 3.37 -6.81 19.70
CA SER A 208 4.02 -8.10 19.40
C SER A 208 3.69 -9.16 20.46
N ALA A 209 3.53 -8.77 21.73
CA ALA A 209 3.03 -9.64 22.80
C ALA A 209 1.55 -9.98 22.63
N MET A 210 0.71 -9.04 22.17
CA MET A 210 -0.71 -9.30 21.85
C MET A 210 -0.86 -10.27 20.68
N LEU A 211 -0.03 -10.14 19.64
CA LEU A 211 -0.02 -11.03 18.48
C LEU A 211 0.54 -12.41 18.82
N SER A 212 1.58 -12.49 19.66
CA SER A 212 2.14 -13.75 20.16
C SER A 212 1.19 -14.45 21.13
N GLY A 213 0.50 -13.69 21.99
CA GLY A 213 -0.55 -14.19 22.88
C GLY A 213 -1.76 -14.72 22.13
N GLY A 214 -2.18 -14.02 21.07
CA GLY A 214 -3.25 -14.48 20.16
C GLY A 214 -2.88 -15.77 19.41
N MET A 215 -1.62 -15.89 18.98
CA MET A 215 -1.07 -17.11 18.37
C MET A 215 -1.09 -18.30 19.36
N LEU A 216 -0.59 -18.10 20.58
CA LEU A 216 -0.55 -19.13 21.63
C LEU A 216 -1.95 -19.53 22.12
N TRP A 217 -2.87 -18.59 22.24
CA TRP A 217 -4.26 -18.87 22.60
C TRP A 217 -4.97 -19.66 21.50
N ARG A 218 -4.74 -19.34 20.22
CA ARG A 218 -5.27 -20.13 19.09
C ARG A 218 -4.67 -21.53 19.01
N LEU A 219 -3.37 -21.69 19.24
CA LEU A 219 -2.75 -23.02 19.30
C LEU A 219 -3.32 -23.85 20.45
N ARG A 220 -3.60 -23.22 21.60
CA ARG A 220 -4.30 -23.87 22.72
C ARG A 220 -5.74 -24.26 22.40
N GLN A 221 -6.48 -23.43 21.65
CA GLN A 221 -7.84 -23.76 21.22
C GLN A 221 -7.86 -24.91 20.21
N LEU A 222 -6.91 -24.94 19.27
CA LEU A 222 -6.75 -26.04 18.32
C LEU A 222 -6.43 -27.36 19.03
N ARG A 223 -5.50 -27.33 20.00
CA ARG A 223 -5.16 -28.52 20.80
C ARG A 223 -6.33 -29.02 21.66
N LYS A 224 -7.20 -28.14 22.15
CA LYS A 224 -8.42 -28.53 22.87
C LYS A 224 -9.49 -29.13 21.94
N GLY A 225 -9.58 -28.67 20.69
CA GLY A 225 -10.49 -29.22 19.68
C GLY A 225 -10.13 -30.63 19.25
N ASP A 226 -8.83 -30.94 19.10
CA ASP A 226 -8.35 -32.28 18.74
C ASP A 226 -8.53 -33.30 19.88
N MET A 227 -8.53 -32.84 21.13
CA MET A 227 -8.73 -33.69 22.31
C MET A 227 -10.20 -34.06 22.56
N LEU A 228 -11.16 -33.37 21.92
CA LEU A 228 -12.60 -33.63 22.02
C LEU A 228 -13.11 -34.58 20.92
N LEU A 229 -12.21 -35.03 20.03
CA LEU A 229 -12.48 -35.96 18.93
C LEU A 229 -11.86 -37.36 19.15
N LEU A 230 -11.34 -37.61 20.35
CA LEU A 230 -10.89 -38.91 20.88
C LEU A 230 -11.74 -39.26 22.10
#